data_AF-A0A1D8GCW8-F1
#
_entry.id   AF-A0A1D8GCW8-F1
#
_cell.length_a   1.000
_cell.length_b   1.000
_cell.length_c   1.000
_cell.angle_alpha   90.00
_cell.angle_beta   90.00
_cell.angle_gamma   90.00
#
_symmetry.space_group_name_H-M   'P 1'
#
loop_
_entity.id
_entity.type
_entity.pdbx_description
1 polymer ?
#
loop_
_entity_poly.entity_id
_entity_poly.type
_entity_poly.pdbx_seq_one_letter_code
_entity_poly.pdbx_strand_id
1 'polypeptide(L)'
;MSNLLEKSFNMGLGLFAYSREKIENMVDELVNKGEVARKDAQGFVSDLVKKGEEQREELKKIIRDEIKDSLDLSNLVKKDDIREILREELLSVINDEGIARKEDISNLKKSLNSK
;
A
#
# COMPACT_ATOMS: atom_id res chain seq x y z
N MET A 1 -19.09 22.62 28.75
CA MET A 1 -17.88 21.84 29.10
C MET A 1 -17.84 20.46 28.43
N SER A 2 -18.52 20.25 27.30
CA SER A 2 -18.56 18.98 26.55
C SER A 2 -17.82 19.03 25.20
N ASN A 3 -17.47 20.22 24.71
CA ASN A 3 -16.92 20.38 23.36
C ASN A 3 -15.52 19.80 23.16
N LEU A 4 -14.69 19.70 24.20
CA LEU A 4 -13.35 19.13 24.09
C LEU A 4 -13.39 17.60 23.97
N LEU A 5 -14.31 16.94 24.69
CA LEU A 5 -14.51 15.49 24.58
C LEU A 5 -15.11 15.11 23.21
N GLU A 6 -16.15 15.81 22.73
CA GLU A 6 -16.71 15.62 21.38
C GLU A 6 -15.68 15.92 20.26
N LYS A 7 -14.86 16.97 20.42
CA LYS A 7 -13.78 17.28 19.46
C LYS A 7 -12.64 16.27 19.52
N SER A 8 -12.28 15.80 20.71
CA SER A 8 -11.26 14.76 20.89
C SER A 8 -11.73 13.39 20.38
N PHE A 9 -13.04 13.10 20.43
CA PHE A 9 -13.63 11.91 19.83
C PHE A 9 -13.58 11.96 18.30
N ASN A 10 -13.84 13.13 17.70
CA ASN A 10 -13.58 13.36 16.27
C ASN A 10 -12.08 13.21 15.93
N MET A 11 -11.18 13.75 16.74
CA MET A 11 -9.72 13.54 16.58
C MET A 11 -9.27 12.10 16.87
N GLY A 12 -10.07 11.31 17.59
CA GLY A 12 -9.77 9.95 18.03
C GLY A 12 -9.76 8.91 16.92
N LEU A 13 -10.37 9.24 15.77
CA LEU A 13 -10.27 8.43 14.55
C LEU A 13 -8.99 8.71 13.75
N GLY A 14 -8.15 9.65 14.19
CA GLY A 14 -6.87 9.98 13.56
C GLY A 14 -6.97 11.13 12.54
N LEU A 15 -5.86 11.85 12.38
CA LEU A 15 -5.76 13.00 11.46
C LEU A 15 -5.66 12.55 10.00
N PHE A 16 -5.34 11.27 9.75
CA PHE A 16 -5.27 10.67 8.42
C PHE A 16 -6.61 10.75 7.65
N ALA A 17 -7.74 10.93 8.31
CA ALA A 17 -9.05 11.06 7.66
C ALA A 17 -9.37 12.50 7.22
N TYR A 18 -8.58 13.49 7.63
CA TYR A 18 -8.88 14.90 7.40
C TYR A 18 -8.09 15.53 6.25
N SER A 19 -8.72 16.51 5.60
CA SER A 19 -8.07 17.38 4.63
C SER A 19 -7.38 18.53 5.36
N ARG A 20 -6.44 19.20 4.68
CA ARG A 20 -5.81 20.42 5.19
C ARG A 20 -6.86 21.48 5.55
N GLU A 21 -7.84 21.72 4.67
CA GLU A 21 -8.93 22.68 4.91
C GLU A 21 -9.71 22.34 6.19
N LYS A 22 -9.97 21.05 6.46
CA LYS A 22 -10.66 20.63 7.69
C LYS A 22 -9.81 20.91 8.93
N ILE A 23 -8.50 20.68 8.83
CA ILE A 23 -7.54 20.97 9.91
C ILE A 23 -7.43 22.48 10.14
N GLU A 24 -7.35 23.29 9.08
CA GLU A 24 -7.31 24.77 9.17
C GLU A 24 -8.55 25.30 9.89
N ASN A 25 -9.75 24.88 9.48
CA ASN A 25 -11.00 25.26 10.14
C ASN A 25 -11.02 24.84 11.63
N MET A 26 -10.52 23.65 11.95
CA MET A 26 -10.43 23.18 13.33
C MET A 26 -9.47 24.04 14.16
N VAL A 27 -8.30 24.37 13.61
CA VAL A 27 -7.32 25.23 14.30
C VAL A 27 -7.86 26.65 14.47
N ASP A 28 -8.54 27.20 13.48
CA ASP A 28 -9.17 28.53 13.58
C ASP A 28 -10.23 28.57 14.68
N GLU A 29 -11.03 27.51 14.84
CA GLU A 29 -11.96 27.41 15.97
C GLU A 29 -11.24 27.37 17.32
N LEU A 30 -10.06 26.72 17.41
CA LEU A 30 -9.26 26.69 18.63
C LEU A 30 -8.65 28.06 18.94
N VAL A 31 -8.23 28.80 17.90
CA VAL A 31 -7.77 30.20 18.05
C VAL A 31 -8.90 31.09 18.55
N ASN A 32 -10.10 30.97 17.98
CA ASN A 32 -11.26 31.76 18.38
C ASN A 32 -11.70 31.48 19.82
N LYS A 33 -11.44 30.27 20.33
CA LYS A 33 -11.69 29.89 21.72
C LYS A 33 -10.56 30.30 22.67
N GLY A 34 -9.46 30.85 22.16
CA GLY A 34 -8.26 31.17 22.92
C GLY A 34 -7.45 29.94 23.35
N GLU A 35 -7.74 28.77 22.79
CA GLU A 35 -7.02 27.52 23.07
C GLU A 35 -5.68 27.44 22.32
N VAL A 36 -5.56 28.15 21.19
CA VAL A 36 -4.32 28.28 20.40
C VAL A 36 -4.03 29.76 20.18
N ALA A 37 -2.79 30.19 20.40
CA ALA A 37 -2.42 31.56 20.09
C ALA A 37 -2.39 31.77 18.57
N ARG A 38 -2.93 32.90 18.09
CA ARG A 38 -3.00 33.22 16.66
C ARG A 38 -1.64 33.16 15.95
N LYS A 39 -0.55 33.49 16.65
CA LYS A 39 0.83 33.40 16.14
C LYS A 39 1.31 31.96 15.90
N ASP A 40 0.74 30.99 16.59
CA ASP A 40 1.16 29.58 16.58
C ASP A 40 0.24 28.73 15.69
N ALA A 41 -0.90 29.29 15.25
CA ALA A 41 -1.93 28.59 14.47
C ALA A 41 -1.39 27.92 13.20
N GLN A 42 -0.58 28.63 12.41
CA GLN A 42 -0.07 28.10 11.15
C GLN A 42 0.90 26.93 11.35
N GLY A 43 1.75 26.99 12.39
CA GLY A 43 2.62 25.88 12.77
C GLY A 43 1.80 24.67 13.22
N PHE A 44 0.75 24.90 14.00
CA PHE A 44 -0.12 23.84 14.49
C PHE A 44 -0.88 23.13 13.36
N VAL A 45 -1.37 23.88 12.35
CA VAL A 45 -1.93 23.29 11.12
C VAL A 45 -0.90 22.41 10.43
N SER A 46 0.32 22.91 10.22
CA SER A 46 1.38 22.17 9.55
C SER A 46 1.71 20.86 10.27
N ASP A 47 1.81 20.88 11.60
CA ASP A 47 2.10 19.71 12.41
C ASP A 47 0.98 18.65 12.32
N LEU A 48 -0.27 19.08 12.37
CA LEU A 48 -1.43 18.19 12.26
C LEU A 48 -1.55 17.57 10.86
N VAL A 49 -1.30 18.35 9.81
CA VAL A 49 -1.26 17.85 8.42
C VAL A 49 -0.17 16.79 8.27
N LYS A 50 1.04 17.10 8.74
CA LYS A 50 2.18 16.18 8.67
C LYS A 50 1.91 14.87 9.42
N LYS A 51 1.38 14.94 10.63
CA LYS A 51 0.97 13.74 11.39
C LYS A 51 -0.09 12.93 10.66
N GLY A 52 -1.06 13.59 10.02
CA GLY A 52 -2.06 12.92 9.20
C GLY A 52 -1.46 12.18 8.00
N GLU A 53 -0.46 12.76 7.34
CA GLU A 53 0.28 12.13 6.24
C GLU A 53 1.09 10.91 6.73
N GLU A 54 1.80 11.03 7.84
CA GLU A 54 2.55 9.93 8.47
C GLU A 54 1.63 8.75 8.81
N GLN A 55 0.48 9.03 9.43
CA GLN A 55 -0.55 8.02 9.73
C GLN A 55 -1.12 7.36 8.46
N ARG A 56 -1.30 8.10 7.36
CA ARG A 56 -1.74 7.53 6.07
C ARG A 56 -0.72 6.54 5.53
N GLU A 57 0.57 6.87 5.60
CA GLU A 57 1.62 5.99 5.09
C GLU A 57 1.77 4.72 5.93
N GLU A 58 1.68 4.84 7.26
CA GLU A 58 1.67 3.68 8.15
C GLU A 58 0.48 2.76 7.88
N LEU A 59 -0.72 3.32 7.71
CA LEU A 59 -1.92 2.55 7.36
C LEU A 59 -1.77 1.85 6.00
N LYS A 60 -1.24 2.55 4.98
CA LYS A 60 -0.96 1.93 3.67
C LYS A 60 0.00 0.76 3.79
N LYS A 61 1.01 0.86 4.65
CA LYS A 61 1.96 -0.22 4.90
C LYS A 61 1.27 -1.43 5.52
N ILE A 62 0.49 -1.23 6.59
CA ILE A 62 -0.28 -2.29 7.25
C ILE A 62 -1.20 -3.00 6.25
N ILE A 63 -1.95 -2.23 5.43
CA ILE A 63 -2.83 -2.81 4.42
C ILE A 63 -2.05 -3.60 3.37
N ARG A 64 -0.89 -3.09 2.91
CA ARG A 64 -0.06 -3.81 1.93
C ARG A 64 0.50 -5.10 2.50
N ASP A 65 0.96 -5.07 3.74
CA ASP A 65 1.52 -6.23 4.43
C ASP A 65 0.43 -7.29 4.63
N GLU A 66 -0.77 -6.89 5.09
CA GLU A 66 -1.92 -7.79 5.24
C GLU A 66 -2.39 -8.39 3.90
N ILE A 67 -2.46 -7.57 2.83
CA ILE A 67 -2.79 -8.08 1.49
C ILE A 67 -1.72 -9.08 1.03
N LYS A 68 -0.44 -8.76 1.24
CA LYS A 68 0.65 -9.65 0.86
C LYS A 68 0.59 -10.98 1.62
N ASP A 69 0.37 -10.94 2.92
CA ASP A 69 0.23 -12.12 3.77
C ASP A 69 -1.00 -12.94 3.35
N SER A 70 -2.13 -12.30 3.07
CA SER A 70 -3.34 -12.96 2.55
C SER A 70 -3.14 -13.60 1.17
N LEU A 71 -2.36 -12.94 0.29
CA LEU A 71 -1.97 -13.45 -1.02
C LEU A 71 -0.88 -14.55 -0.96
N ASP A 72 -0.06 -14.59 0.09
CA ASP A 72 0.89 -15.68 0.33
C ASP A 72 0.19 -16.87 1.03
N LEU A 73 -0.86 -16.63 1.84
CA LEU A 73 -1.68 -17.66 2.50
C LEU A 73 -2.69 -18.33 1.56
N SER A 74 -3.33 -17.53 0.71
CA SER A 74 -4.04 -18.07 -0.44
C SER A 74 -2.96 -18.49 -1.41
N ASN A 75 -2.78 -19.79 -1.65
CA ASN A 75 -1.79 -20.39 -2.56
C ASN A 75 -2.04 -19.97 -4.03
N LEU A 76 -2.19 -18.67 -4.29
CA LEU A 76 -2.36 -18.01 -5.57
C LEU A 76 -1.03 -18.16 -6.27
N VAL A 77 -0.92 -19.29 -6.97
CA VAL A 77 0.15 -19.66 -7.90
C VAL A 77 0.74 -18.37 -8.45
N LYS A 78 1.96 -18.02 -8.01
CA LYS A 78 2.60 -16.77 -8.42
C LYS A 78 2.64 -16.79 -9.95
N LYS A 79 2.55 -15.63 -10.59
CA LYS A 79 2.68 -15.57 -12.07
C LYS A 79 3.92 -16.32 -12.57
N ASP A 80 4.94 -16.40 -11.74
CA ASP A 80 6.17 -17.14 -11.99
C ASP A 80 5.98 -18.66 -11.89
N ASP A 81 5.24 -19.16 -10.90
CA ASP A 81 4.88 -20.59 -10.78
C ASP A 81 4.02 -21.05 -11.98
N ILE A 82 3.05 -20.24 -12.43
CA ILE A 82 2.26 -20.54 -13.65
C ILE A 82 3.17 -20.58 -14.87
N ARG A 83 4.16 -19.68 -14.94
CA ARG A 83 5.11 -19.60 -16.05
C ARG A 83 6.04 -20.81 -16.08
N GLU A 84 6.48 -21.31 -14.93
CA GLU A 84 7.27 -22.54 -14.86
C GLU A 84 6.45 -23.75 -15.31
N ILE A 85 5.23 -23.93 -14.79
CA ILE A 85 4.35 -25.04 -15.18
C ILE A 85 4.06 -25.01 -16.69
N LEU A 86 3.65 -23.86 -17.23
CA LEU A 86 3.38 -23.71 -18.66
C LEU A 86 4.63 -23.97 -19.52
N ARG A 87 5.80 -23.55 -19.05
CA ARG A 87 7.07 -23.79 -19.75
C ARG A 87 7.38 -25.28 -19.79
N GLU A 88 7.22 -25.99 -18.68
CA GLU A 88 7.46 -27.43 -18.61
C GLU A 88 6.49 -28.21 -19.51
N GLU A 89 5.19 -27.91 -19.44
CA GLU A 89 4.17 -28.55 -20.31
C GLU A 89 4.37 -28.23 -21.79
N LEU A 90 4.72 -26.99 -22.15
CA LEU A 90 5.01 -26.64 -23.54
C LEU A 90 6.22 -27.42 -24.07
N LEU A 91 7.27 -27.59 -23.25
CA LEU A 91 8.46 -28.34 -23.64
C LEU A 91 8.17 -29.84 -23.82
N SER A 92 7.29 -30.44 -22.99
CA SER A 92 6.88 -31.83 -23.17
C SER A 92 6.05 -32.01 -24.43
N VAL A 93 5.06 -31.13 -24.69
CA VAL A 93 4.22 -31.21 -25.90
C VAL A 93 5.04 -31.03 -27.18
N ILE A 94 6.00 -30.09 -27.21
CA ILE A 94 6.88 -29.88 -28.37
C ILE A 94 7.73 -31.12 -28.68
N ASN A 95 8.17 -31.84 -27.64
CA ASN A 95 8.98 -33.05 -27.77
C ASN A 95 8.14 -34.26 -28.20
N ASP A 96 6.95 -34.44 -27.63
CA ASP A 96 6.08 -35.60 -27.86
C ASP A 96 5.43 -35.56 -29.25
N GLU A 97 5.07 -34.36 -29.72
CA GLU A 97 4.52 -34.15 -31.08
C GLU A 97 5.61 -34.04 -32.16
N GLY A 98 6.90 -34.14 -31.79
CA GLY A 98 8.03 -34.09 -32.72
C GLY A 98 8.19 -32.75 -33.45
N ILE A 99 7.65 -31.66 -32.89
CA ILE A 99 7.55 -30.34 -33.52
C ILE A 99 8.92 -29.62 -33.55
N ALA A 100 9.85 -29.99 -32.65
CA ALA A 100 11.21 -29.43 -32.62
C ALA A 100 12.28 -30.50 -32.37
N ARG A 101 13.51 -30.26 -32.82
CA ARG A 101 14.64 -31.18 -32.59
C ARG A 101 15.20 -31.01 -31.18
N LYS A 102 15.86 -32.04 -30.64
CA LYS A 102 16.49 -32.00 -29.31
C LYS A 102 17.45 -30.82 -29.11
N GLU A 103 18.12 -30.37 -30.17
CA GLU A 103 19.01 -29.20 -30.15
C GLU A 103 18.25 -27.88 -29.94
N ASP A 104 17.08 -27.73 -30.56
CA ASP A 104 16.23 -26.53 -30.44
C ASP A 104 15.70 -26.39 -29.00
N ILE A 105 15.27 -27.51 -28.41
CA ILE A 105 14.79 -27.61 -27.02
C ILE A 105 15.94 -27.30 -26.04
N SER A 106 17.15 -27.81 -26.29
CA SER A 106 18.32 -27.55 -25.46
C SER A 106 18.73 -26.07 -25.48
N ASN A 107 18.60 -25.40 -26.62
CA ASN A 107 18.92 -23.98 -26.74
C ASN A 107 17.87 -23.09 -26.05
N LEU A 108 16.59 -23.45 -26.15
CA LEU A 108 15.50 -22.80 -25.40
C LEU A 108 15.70 -22.92 -23.89
N LYS A 109 16.04 -24.11 -23.38
CA LYS A 109 16.31 -24.30 -21.94
C LYS A 109 17.46 -23.43 -21.44
N LYS A 110 18.52 -23.27 -22.25
CA LYS A 110 19.65 -22.38 -21.94
C LYS A 110 19.25 -20.91 -21.90
N SER A 111 18.44 -20.43 -22.84
CA SER A 111 18.02 -19.02 -22.90
C SER A 111 17.00 -18.66 -21.83
N LEU A 112 16.21 -19.63 -21.37
CA LEU A 112 15.21 -19.44 -20.31
C LEU A 112 15.83 -19.42 -18.91
N ASN A 113 16.97 -20.09 -18.70
CA ASN A 113 17.71 -20.11 -17.43
C ASN A 113 18.76 -18.99 -17.29
N SER A 114 18.91 -18.12 -18.30
CA SER A 114 19.90 -17.02 -18.29
C SER A 114 19.30 -15.65 -17.96
N LYS A 115 18.08 -15.59 -17.45
CA LYS A 115 17.36 -14.38 -17.04
C LYS A 115 16.82 -14.54 -15.63
#